data_AF-A0A3M1VCT7-F1
#
_entry.id   AF-A0A3M1VCT7-F1
#
_cell.length_a   1.000
_cell.length_b   1.000
_cell.length_c   1.000
_cell.angle_alpha   90.00
_cell.angle_beta   90.00
_cell.angle_gamma   90.00
#
_symmetry.space_group_name_H-M   'P 1'
#
loop_
_entity.id
_entity.type
_entity.pdbx_description
1 polymer ?
#
loop_
_entity_poly.entity_id
_entity_poly.type
_entity_poly.pdbx_seq_one_letter_code
_entity_poly.pdbx_strand_id
1 'polypeptide(L)'
;MKFIWHTFICFLLIPCVALASDDSDKTLEAVERILKVANVKIVYYDVKGKSSKELREEILKKGPRDKYEDKGRFAYTSWDVKWHWPKKEDGSPDFLKTTSDYKITVIFPRWVNSENAPEELKKRWHDFAVALAMHEKGHIDLFLDHVDEIAESIKATAKNNPEMKARHANRIAHNILRVMQNRDREYDIVTDNGALEGVFLP
;
A
#
# COMPACT_ATOMS: atom_id res chain seq x y z
N MET A 1 -70.02 13.72 35.55
CA MET A 1 -69.19 13.89 34.34
C MET A 1 -67.73 13.87 34.81
N LYS A 2 -66.96 12.77 34.66
CA LYS A 2 -66.15 12.38 33.47
C LYS A 2 -65.13 13.48 33.13
N PHE A 3 -63.79 13.34 33.15
CA PHE A 3 -62.85 12.21 33.15
C PHE A 3 -61.51 12.68 33.77
N ILE A 4 -60.83 11.83 34.56
CA ILE A 4 -59.43 12.03 34.95
C ILE A 4 -58.56 11.26 33.95
N TRP A 5 -57.72 11.97 33.19
CA TRP A 5 -56.74 11.37 32.29
C TRP A 5 -55.52 10.93 33.12
N HIS A 6 -55.28 9.63 33.22
CA HIS A 6 -54.01 9.09 33.70
C HIS A 6 -53.09 8.89 32.50
N THR A 7 -52.03 9.70 32.43
CA THR A 7 -50.95 9.55 31.45
C THR A 7 -50.10 8.34 31.86
N PHE A 8 -50.22 7.23 31.13
CA PHE A 8 -49.27 6.12 31.21
C PHE A 8 -47.97 6.55 30.53
N ILE A 9 -46.93 6.82 31.31
CA ILE A 9 -45.57 6.96 30.81
C ILE A 9 -45.05 5.54 30.57
N CYS A 10 -45.06 5.11 29.31
CA CYS A 10 -44.42 3.88 28.87
C CYS A 10 -42.91 4.14 28.78
N PHE A 11 -42.14 3.62 29.75
CA PHE A 11 -40.68 3.57 29.63
C PHE A 11 -40.34 2.55 28.52
N LEU A 12 -40.11 3.06 27.30
CA LEU A 12 -39.47 2.29 26.24
C LEU A 12 -38.01 2.05 26.66
N LEU A 13 -37.71 0.82 27.04
CA LEU A 13 -36.35 0.30 27.14
C LEU A 13 -35.75 0.34 25.74
N ILE A 14 -34.92 1.36 25.47
CA ILE A 14 -34.03 1.38 24.31
C ILE A 14 -33.01 0.25 24.55
N PRO A 15 -32.94 -0.78 23.69
CA PRO A 15 -31.86 -1.74 23.79
C PRO A 15 -30.57 -0.98 23.50
N CYS A 16 -29.65 -0.98 24.46
CA CYS A 16 -28.27 -0.54 24.26
C CYS A 16 -27.65 -1.48 23.22
N VAL A 17 -27.63 -1.05 21.96
CA VAL A 17 -26.81 -1.68 20.93
C VAL A 17 -25.38 -1.36 21.31
N ALA A 18 -24.67 -2.36 21.84
CA ALA A 18 -23.23 -2.26 22.07
C ALA A 18 -22.55 -1.99 20.72
N LEU A 19 -21.97 -0.79 20.57
CA LEU A 19 -21.15 -0.41 19.44
C LEU A 19 -19.84 -1.22 19.48
N ALA A 20 -19.83 -2.41 18.88
CA ALA A 20 -18.64 -3.21 18.66
C ALA A 20 -17.95 -2.88 17.31
N SER A 21 -17.97 -1.60 16.92
CA SER A 21 -17.42 -1.10 15.64
C SER A 21 -16.11 -0.31 15.78
N ASP A 22 -15.51 -0.25 16.96
CA ASP A 22 -14.49 0.79 17.24
C ASP A 22 -13.07 0.43 16.78
N ASP A 23 -12.64 -0.84 16.86
CA ASP A 23 -11.21 -1.17 16.67
C ASP A 23 -10.81 -1.61 15.25
N SER A 24 -11.75 -2.16 14.46
CA SER A 24 -11.51 -2.43 13.04
C SER A 24 -11.33 -1.14 12.26
N ASP A 25 -12.15 -0.14 12.57
CA ASP A 25 -12.16 1.16 11.93
C ASP A 25 -10.88 1.91 12.28
N LYS A 26 -10.44 1.90 13.55
CA LYS A 26 -9.12 2.44 13.96
C LYS A 26 -7.95 1.81 13.23
N THR A 27 -7.97 0.49 13.03
CA THR A 27 -6.88 -0.20 12.34
C THR A 27 -6.82 0.21 10.87
N LEU A 28 -7.97 0.24 10.19
CA LEU A 28 -8.04 0.68 8.80
C LEU A 28 -7.61 2.14 8.66
N GLU A 29 -8.07 3.03 9.54
CA GLU A 29 -7.65 4.44 9.57
C GLU A 29 -6.14 4.62 9.79
N ALA A 30 -5.52 3.77 10.63
CA ALA A 30 -4.08 3.82 10.86
C ALA A 30 -3.32 3.40 9.59
N VAL A 31 -3.71 2.29 8.96
CA VAL A 31 -3.13 1.81 7.70
C VAL A 31 -3.26 2.87 6.60
N GLU A 32 -4.47 3.40 6.38
CA GLU A 32 -4.72 4.41 5.36
C GLU A 32 -3.92 5.68 5.59
N ARG A 33 -3.72 6.08 6.86
CA ARG A 33 -2.90 7.24 7.22
C ARG A 33 -1.42 7.02 6.92
N ILE A 34 -0.88 5.85 7.24
CA ILE A 34 0.52 5.49 6.98
C ILE A 34 0.78 5.48 5.46
N LEU A 35 -0.15 4.89 4.70
CA LEU A 35 -0.04 4.76 3.24
C LEU A 35 -0.62 5.97 2.48
N LYS A 36 -0.96 7.06 3.19
CA LYS A 36 -1.50 8.29 2.58
C LYS A 36 -0.40 9.07 1.87
N VAL A 37 -0.10 8.63 0.65
CA VAL A 37 0.93 9.22 -0.22
C VAL A 37 0.32 9.50 -1.58
N ALA A 38 0.76 10.60 -2.22
CA ALA A 38 0.27 10.96 -3.55
C ALA A 38 0.55 9.85 -4.56
N ASN A 39 -0.39 9.62 -5.48
CA ASN A 39 -0.30 8.58 -6.53
C ASN A 39 -0.20 7.13 -6.02
N VAL A 40 -0.47 6.89 -4.74
CA VAL A 40 -0.64 5.55 -4.16
C VAL A 40 -2.11 5.16 -4.15
N LYS A 41 -2.40 3.96 -4.64
CA LYS A 41 -3.71 3.31 -4.54
C LYS A 41 -3.60 2.08 -3.64
N ILE A 42 -4.44 1.99 -2.62
CA ILE A 42 -4.58 0.78 -1.81
C ILE A 42 -5.68 -0.09 -2.41
N VAL A 43 -5.39 -1.38 -2.61
CA VAL A 43 -6.33 -2.40 -3.05
C VAL A 43 -6.41 -3.47 -1.97
N TYR A 44 -7.55 -3.50 -1.28
CA TYR A 44 -7.73 -4.47 -0.21
C TYR A 44 -8.13 -5.84 -0.72
N TYR A 45 -7.61 -6.89 -0.08
CA TYR A 45 -8.16 -8.23 -0.16
C TYR A 45 -8.68 -8.66 1.21
N ASP A 46 -9.91 -9.18 1.23
CA ASP A 46 -10.61 -9.46 2.48
C ASP A 46 -10.25 -10.84 3.04
N VAL A 47 -9.80 -10.84 4.29
CA VAL A 47 -9.53 -12.04 5.09
C VAL A 47 -10.56 -12.20 6.19
N LYS A 48 -10.85 -13.45 6.56
CA LYS A 48 -11.79 -13.78 7.63
C LYS A 48 -11.15 -14.73 8.64
N GLY A 49 -11.53 -14.61 9.89
CA GLY A 49 -11.06 -15.53 10.93
C GLY A 49 -11.56 -15.16 12.31
N LYS A 50 -11.50 -16.12 13.23
CA LYS A 50 -11.81 -15.98 14.66
C LYS A 50 -10.62 -16.35 15.55
N SER A 51 -9.51 -16.75 14.95
CA SER A 51 -8.25 -17.06 15.63
C SER A 51 -7.05 -16.62 14.79
N SER A 52 -5.90 -16.45 15.45
CA SER A 52 -4.58 -16.25 14.85
C SER A 52 -4.31 -17.21 13.70
N LYS A 53 -4.61 -18.50 13.91
CA LYS A 53 -4.41 -19.57 12.92
C LYS A 53 -5.26 -19.35 11.67
N GLU A 54 -6.55 -19.07 11.83
CA GLU A 54 -7.46 -18.85 10.71
C GLU A 54 -7.07 -17.61 9.89
N LEU A 55 -6.70 -16.51 10.56
CA LEU A 55 -6.24 -15.29 9.89
C LEU A 55 -4.95 -15.54 9.10
N ARG A 56 -3.99 -16.25 9.69
CA ARG A 56 -2.77 -16.67 9.01
C ARG A 56 -3.06 -17.51 7.77
N GLU A 57 -3.92 -18.51 7.88
CA GLU A 57 -4.29 -19.37 6.76
C GLU A 57 -4.96 -18.57 5.63
N GLU A 58 -5.85 -17.63 5.97
CA GLU A 58 -6.53 -16.79 4.99
C GLU A 58 -5.59 -15.80 4.31
N ILE A 59 -4.65 -15.19 5.04
CA ILE A 59 -3.61 -14.34 4.45
C ILE A 59 -2.75 -15.14 3.48
N LEU A 60 -2.21 -16.29 3.91
CA LEU A 60 -1.35 -17.12 3.07
C LEU A 60 -2.07 -17.69 1.84
N LYS A 61 -3.39 -17.87 1.92
CA LYS A 61 -4.23 -18.39 0.82
C LYS A 61 -4.62 -17.31 -0.19
N LYS A 62 -4.96 -16.11 0.29
CA LYS A 62 -5.56 -15.03 -0.52
C LYS A 62 -4.58 -13.93 -0.90
N GLY A 63 -3.47 -13.83 -0.19
CA GLY A 63 -2.44 -12.82 -0.43
C GLY A 63 -1.89 -12.87 -1.84
N PRO A 64 -1.32 -11.75 -2.32
CA PRO A 64 -0.71 -11.67 -3.65
C PRO A 64 0.38 -12.74 -3.82
N ARG A 65 0.46 -13.34 -5.02
CA ARG A 65 1.40 -14.42 -5.32
C ARG A 65 2.52 -13.94 -6.23
N ASP A 66 3.74 -14.35 -5.95
CA ASP A 66 4.79 -14.46 -6.97
C ASP A 66 4.54 -15.73 -7.79
N LYS A 67 4.89 -15.72 -9.07
CA LYS A 67 4.78 -16.87 -9.97
C LYS A 67 5.68 -18.05 -9.55
N TYR A 68 6.61 -17.83 -8.63
CA TYR A 68 7.54 -18.83 -8.11
C TYR A 68 7.32 -19.18 -6.62
N GLU A 69 6.32 -18.61 -5.95
CA GLU A 69 6.07 -18.84 -4.53
C GLU A 69 4.77 -19.63 -4.30
N ASP A 70 4.85 -20.67 -3.47
CA ASP A 70 3.69 -21.52 -3.13
C ASP A 70 2.69 -20.84 -2.18
N LYS A 71 3.11 -19.81 -1.45
CA LYS A 71 2.31 -19.07 -0.46
C LYS A 71 2.14 -17.62 -0.88
N GLY A 72 0.98 -17.04 -0.57
CA GLY A 72 0.75 -15.61 -0.77
C GLY A 72 1.55 -14.76 0.21
N ARG A 73 2.05 -13.62 -0.26
CA ARG A 73 2.68 -12.57 0.56
C ARG A 73 1.63 -11.88 1.43
N PHE A 74 2.07 -11.22 2.50
CA PHE A 74 1.17 -10.53 3.42
C PHE A 74 0.63 -9.24 2.83
N ALA A 75 1.41 -8.55 2.02
CA ALA A 75 1.01 -7.43 1.19
C ALA A 75 1.96 -7.38 -0.01
N TYR A 76 1.71 -6.45 -0.93
CA TYR A 76 2.61 -6.23 -2.07
C TYR A 76 2.49 -4.81 -2.59
N THR A 77 3.60 -4.09 -2.59
CA THR A 77 3.76 -2.80 -3.27
C THR A 77 4.29 -2.99 -4.68
N SER A 78 3.64 -2.35 -5.64
CA SER A 78 4.05 -2.33 -7.03
C SER A 78 4.00 -0.92 -7.59
N TRP A 79 4.87 -0.63 -8.54
CA TRP A 79 4.95 0.68 -9.16
C TRP A 79 5.10 0.56 -10.68
N ASP A 80 4.49 1.49 -11.42
CA ASP A 80 4.61 1.66 -12.87
C ASP A 80 5.13 3.07 -13.14
N VAL A 81 6.20 3.18 -13.93
CA VAL A 81 6.85 4.45 -14.26
C VAL A 81 6.89 4.64 -15.76
N LYS A 82 6.51 5.84 -16.19
CA LYS A 82 6.60 6.28 -17.57
C LYS A 82 7.42 7.55 -17.62
N TRP A 83 8.27 7.64 -18.63
CA TRP A 83 9.00 8.86 -18.94
C TRP A 83 8.58 9.38 -20.30
N HIS A 84 8.55 10.70 -20.43
CA HIS A 84 8.15 11.36 -21.65
C HIS A 84 9.04 12.56 -21.93
N TRP A 85 9.19 12.88 -23.21
CA TRP A 85 9.87 14.08 -23.68
C TRP A 85 9.09 14.64 -24.87
N PRO A 86 8.98 15.96 -25.00
CA PRO A 86 8.33 16.58 -26.15
C PRO A 86 9.22 16.47 -27.40
N LYS A 87 8.67 16.93 -28.53
CA LYS A 87 9.44 17.15 -29.76
C LYS A 87 9.82 18.62 -29.88
N LYS A 88 10.98 18.89 -30.47
CA LYS A 88 11.40 20.22 -30.95
C LYS A 88 10.67 20.58 -32.24
N GLU A 89 10.86 21.80 -32.72
CA GLU A 89 10.27 22.30 -33.96
C GLU A 89 10.66 21.47 -35.21
N ASP A 90 11.88 20.95 -35.23
CA ASP A 90 12.39 20.06 -36.30
C ASP A 90 11.87 18.61 -36.20
N GLY A 91 10.98 18.33 -35.23
CA GLY A 91 10.43 17.00 -34.98
C GLY A 91 11.35 16.05 -34.21
N SER A 92 12.57 16.47 -33.89
CA SER A 92 13.50 15.68 -33.07
C SER A 92 13.09 15.67 -31.59
N PRO A 93 13.47 14.65 -30.80
CA PRO A 93 13.18 14.62 -29.36
C PRO A 93 13.87 15.76 -28.58
N ASP A 94 13.14 16.36 -27.63
CA ASP A 94 13.67 17.33 -26.68
C ASP A 94 13.91 16.67 -25.30
N PHE A 95 15.02 15.93 -25.19
CA PHE A 95 15.39 15.22 -23.95
C PHE A 95 15.67 16.15 -22.77
N LEU A 96 15.95 17.43 -23.00
CA LEU A 96 16.14 18.41 -21.91
C LEU A 96 14.84 18.72 -21.17
N LYS A 97 13.69 18.46 -21.79
CA LYS A 97 12.36 18.60 -21.20
C LYS A 97 11.74 17.27 -20.78
N THR A 98 12.58 16.28 -20.48
CA THR A 98 12.09 14.97 -20.00
C THR A 98 11.37 15.11 -18.65
N THR A 99 10.31 14.36 -18.45
CA THR A 99 9.58 14.25 -17.19
C THR A 99 9.18 12.80 -16.97
N SER A 100 8.90 12.46 -15.71
CA SER A 100 8.47 11.13 -15.30
C SER A 100 7.11 11.21 -14.63
N ASP A 101 6.24 10.27 -14.95
CA ASP A 101 4.97 10.02 -14.27
C ASP A 101 5.00 8.61 -13.68
N TYR A 102 4.33 8.43 -12.54
CA TYR A 102 4.25 7.12 -11.91
C TYR A 102 2.90 6.87 -11.25
N LYS A 103 2.64 5.58 -11.02
CA LYS A 103 1.53 5.09 -10.19
C LYS A 103 2.04 4.00 -9.29
N ILE A 104 1.58 4.01 -8.04
CA ILE A 104 1.91 2.99 -7.05
C ILE A 104 0.63 2.30 -6.62
N THR A 105 0.65 0.98 -6.51
CA THR A 105 -0.45 0.17 -6.00
C THR A 105 0.04 -0.71 -4.87
N VAL A 106 -0.62 -0.63 -3.71
CA VAL A 106 -0.40 -1.51 -2.55
C VAL A 106 -1.56 -2.49 -2.45
N ILE A 107 -1.29 -3.78 -2.52
CA ILE A 107 -2.26 -4.83 -2.23
C ILE A 107 -2.17 -5.18 -0.75
N PHE A 108 -3.24 -5.00 0.02
CA PHE A 108 -3.19 -5.04 1.49
C PHE A 108 -4.32 -5.88 2.11
N PRO A 109 -4.09 -6.64 3.18
CA PRO A 109 -5.12 -7.45 3.81
C PRO A 109 -6.08 -6.60 4.64
N ARG A 110 -7.37 -6.90 4.57
CA ARG A 110 -8.40 -6.28 5.42
C ARG A 110 -9.21 -7.35 6.15
N TRP A 111 -9.27 -7.27 7.46
CA TRP A 111 -10.07 -8.20 8.26
C TRP A 111 -11.51 -7.71 8.36
N VAL A 112 -12.46 -8.48 7.79
CA VAL A 112 -13.85 -8.03 7.58
C VAL A 112 -14.88 -8.69 8.49
N ASN A 113 -14.45 -9.44 9.50
CA ASN A 113 -15.35 -10.09 10.47
C ASN A 113 -14.81 -10.00 11.91
N SER A 114 -14.09 -8.92 12.19
CA SER A 114 -13.40 -8.67 13.45
C SER A 114 -14.32 -8.28 14.61
N GLU A 115 -15.57 -7.91 14.34
CA GLU A 115 -16.48 -7.29 15.32
C GLU A 115 -16.66 -8.17 16.56
N ASN A 116 -16.75 -9.49 16.35
CA ASN A 116 -16.97 -10.49 17.40
C ASN A 116 -15.69 -11.23 17.83
N ALA A 117 -14.51 -10.78 17.39
CA ALA A 117 -13.25 -11.39 17.77
C ALA A 117 -12.81 -10.98 19.19
N PRO A 118 -12.04 -11.81 19.90
CA PRO A 118 -11.45 -11.41 21.17
C PRO A 118 -10.57 -10.15 21.04
N GLU A 119 -10.62 -9.26 22.02
CA GLU A 119 -9.86 -8.01 22.02
C GLU A 119 -8.35 -8.22 21.87
N GLU A 120 -7.81 -9.30 22.44
CA GLU A 120 -6.42 -9.67 22.25
C GLU A 120 -6.08 -9.96 20.77
N LEU A 121 -6.99 -10.62 20.04
CA LEU A 121 -6.79 -10.90 18.62
C LEU A 121 -6.90 -9.62 17.78
N LYS A 122 -7.84 -8.73 18.12
CA LYS A 122 -7.94 -7.39 17.50
C LYS A 122 -6.66 -6.59 17.70
N LYS A 123 -6.08 -6.61 18.91
CA LYS A 123 -4.81 -5.95 19.19
C LYS A 123 -3.66 -6.55 18.37
N ARG A 124 -3.53 -7.88 18.32
CA ARG A 124 -2.49 -8.53 17.50
C ARG A 124 -2.64 -8.22 16.01
N TRP A 125 -3.88 -8.19 15.51
CA TRP A 125 -4.16 -7.77 14.14
C TRP A 125 -3.76 -6.32 13.90
N HIS A 126 -4.08 -5.42 14.83
CA HIS A 126 -3.70 -4.01 14.74
C HIS A 126 -2.19 -3.84 14.67
N ASP A 127 -1.44 -4.46 15.60
CA ASP A 127 0.01 -4.39 15.65
C ASP A 127 0.63 -4.94 14.34
N PHE A 128 0.12 -6.08 13.85
CA PHE A 128 0.50 -6.66 12.55
C PHE A 128 0.24 -5.71 11.39
N ALA A 129 -0.97 -5.18 11.27
CA ALA A 129 -1.39 -4.35 10.14
C ALA A 129 -0.63 -3.02 10.11
N VAL A 130 -0.34 -2.42 11.28
CA VAL A 130 0.47 -1.21 11.37
C VAL A 130 1.92 -1.48 10.97
N ALA A 131 2.54 -2.55 11.49
CA ALA A 131 3.90 -2.93 11.11
C ALA A 131 4.00 -3.23 9.61
N LEU A 132 3.04 -3.97 9.06
CA LEU A 132 3.00 -4.28 7.64
C LEU A 132 2.81 -3.01 6.79
N ALA A 133 1.95 -2.08 7.20
CA ALA A 133 1.79 -0.81 6.50
C ALA A 133 3.08 0.04 6.51
N MET A 134 3.83 0.02 7.60
CA MET A 134 5.14 0.69 7.68
C MET A 134 6.18 0.05 6.76
N HIS A 135 6.21 -1.28 6.68
CA HIS A 135 7.06 -2.02 5.74
C HIS A 135 6.72 -1.66 4.27
N GLU A 136 5.44 -1.72 3.89
CA GLU A 136 5.00 -1.31 2.55
C GLU A 136 5.30 0.17 2.27
N LYS A 137 5.22 1.04 3.28
CA LYS A 137 5.65 2.43 3.16
C LYS A 137 7.15 2.56 2.88
N GLY A 138 7.98 1.67 3.43
CA GLY A 138 9.42 1.62 3.11
C GLY A 138 9.68 1.42 1.61
N HIS A 139 8.96 0.50 0.97
CA HIS A 139 9.02 0.32 -0.49
C HIS A 139 8.59 1.57 -1.27
N ILE A 140 7.53 2.24 -0.81
CA ILE A 140 7.04 3.50 -1.40
C ILE A 140 8.12 4.59 -1.29
N ASP A 141 8.71 4.77 -0.12
CA ASP A 141 9.71 5.80 0.13
C ASP A 141 10.96 5.55 -0.73
N LEU A 142 11.45 4.30 -0.78
CA LEU A 142 12.56 3.90 -1.66
C LEU A 142 12.29 4.21 -3.13
N PHE A 143 11.06 3.99 -3.59
CA PHE A 143 10.67 4.32 -4.94
C PHE A 143 10.69 5.84 -5.18
N LEU A 144 10.09 6.62 -4.27
CA LEU A 144 9.95 8.07 -4.40
C LEU A 144 11.29 8.80 -4.33
N ASP A 145 12.23 8.29 -3.53
CA ASP A 145 13.59 8.84 -3.43
C ASP A 145 14.38 8.75 -4.73
N HIS A 146 13.99 7.87 -5.65
CA HIS A 146 14.77 7.54 -6.86
C HIS A 146 14.03 7.76 -8.19
N VAL A 147 12.71 7.96 -8.19
CA VAL A 147 11.93 8.05 -9.45
C VAL A 147 12.34 9.23 -10.33
N ASP A 148 12.74 10.35 -9.72
CA ASP A 148 13.18 11.56 -10.44
C ASP A 148 14.54 11.38 -11.12
N GLU A 149 15.38 10.44 -10.64
CA GLU A 149 16.69 10.14 -11.24
C GLU A 149 16.57 9.76 -12.72
N ILE A 150 15.43 9.20 -13.14
CA ILE A 150 15.16 8.83 -14.54
C ILE A 150 15.20 10.09 -15.42
N ALA A 151 14.38 11.08 -15.11
CA ALA A 151 14.28 12.29 -15.91
C ALA A 151 15.56 13.13 -15.81
N GLU A 152 16.15 13.21 -14.61
CA GLU A 152 17.38 13.95 -14.36
C GLU A 152 18.57 13.36 -15.13
N SER A 153 18.74 12.04 -15.12
CA SER A 153 19.84 11.35 -15.83
C SER A 153 19.71 11.46 -17.35
N ILE A 154 18.48 11.41 -17.88
CA ILE A 154 18.22 11.66 -19.31
C ILE A 154 18.61 13.09 -19.67
N LYS A 155 18.15 14.09 -18.89
CA LYS A 155 18.49 15.51 -19.11
C LYS A 155 19.99 15.77 -19.06
N ALA A 156 20.65 15.24 -18.02
CA ALA A 156 22.08 15.41 -17.81
C ALA A 156 22.90 14.82 -18.96
N THR A 157 22.52 13.62 -19.43
CA THR A 157 23.19 13.00 -20.57
C THR A 157 22.95 13.78 -21.87
N ALA A 158 21.72 14.23 -22.11
CA ALA A 158 21.39 15.01 -23.30
C ALA A 158 22.15 16.34 -23.38
N LYS A 159 22.36 17.01 -22.24
CA LYS A 159 23.15 18.26 -22.16
C LYS A 159 24.58 18.09 -22.69
N ASN A 160 25.17 16.92 -22.45
CA ASN A 160 26.55 16.61 -22.86
C ASN A 160 26.63 15.80 -24.16
N ASN A 161 25.48 15.42 -24.74
CA ASN A 161 25.41 14.63 -25.97
C ASN A 161 24.25 15.11 -26.86
N PRO A 162 24.47 16.14 -27.69
CA PRO A 162 23.44 16.68 -28.59
C PRO A 162 22.89 15.65 -29.59
N GLU A 163 23.66 14.62 -29.93
CA GLU A 163 23.31 13.55 -30.87
C GLU A 163 22.61 12.36 -30.19
N MET A 164 22.16 12.54 -28.95
CA MET A 164 21.41 11.53 -28.21
C MET A 164 20.15 11.11 -28.97
N LYS A 165 19.80 9.83 -28.88
CA LYS A 165 18.65 9.22 -29.56
C LYS A 165 17.75 8.58 -28.51
N ALA A 166 16.47 8.36 -28.84
CA ALA A 166 15.49 7.81 -27.91
C ALA A 166 15.94 6.46 -27.29
N ARG A 167 16.62 5.61 -28.07
CA ARG A 167 17.19 4.35 -27.57
C ARG A 167 18.22 4.53 -26.43
N HIS A 168 18.94 5.66 -26.42
CA HIS A 168 19.90 5.98 -25.36
C HIS A 168 19.14 6.43 -24.11
N ALA A 169 18.12 7.28 -24.25
CA ALA A 169 17.24 7.70 -23.16
C ALA A 169 16.56 6.49 -22.49
N ASN A 170 15.96 5.60 -23.30
CA ASN A 170 15.31 4.39 -22.80
C ASN A 170 16.30 3.46 -22.09
N ARG A 171 17.54 3.36 -22.57
CA ARG A 171 18.58 2.55 -21.89
C ARG A 171 18.92 3.12 -20.52
N ILE A 172 19.03 4.44 -20.38
CA ILE A 172 19.27 5.11 -19.09
C ILE A 172 18.13 4.79 -18.13
N ALA A 173 16.88 5.03 -18.54
CA ALA A 173 15.70 4.76 -17.71
C ALA A 173 15.62 3.29 -17.27
N HIS A 174 15.77 2.34 -18.20
CA HIS A 174 15.73 0.92 -17.87
C HIS A 174 16.86 0.48 -16.93
N ASN A 175 18.04 1.09 -17.01
CA ASN A 175 19.13 0.79 -16.10
C ASN A 175 18.80 1.27 -14.68
N ILE A 176 18.24 2.48 -14.54
CA ILE A 176 17.81 3.03 -13.26
C ILE A 176 16.70 2.18 -12.66
N LEU A 177 15.68 1.82 -13.46
CA LEU A 177 14.61 0.92 -13.01
C LEU A 177 15.14 -0.42 -12.48
N ARG A 178 16.17 -1.00 -13.11
CA ARG A 178 16.80 -2.23 -12.62
C ARG A 178 17.50 -2.03 -11.28
N VAL A 179 18.15 -0.89 -11.09
CA VAL A 179 18.77 -0.53 -9.80
C VAL A 179 17.69 -0.38 -8.72
N MET A 180 16.59 0.32 -9.02
CA MET A 180 15.46 0.47 -8.10
C MET A 180 14.85 -0.89 -7.74
N GLN A 181 14.61 -1.78 -8.72
CA GLN A 181 14.13 -3.15 -8.47
C GLN A 181 15.10 -3.98 -7.61
N ASN A 182 16.41 -3.76 -7.74
CA ASN A 182 17.38 -4.44 -6.90
C ASN A 182 17.35 -3.89 -5.47
N ARG A 183 17.21 -2.57 -5.28
CA ARG A 183 17.07 -1.95 -3.95
C ARG A 183 15.79 -2.40 -3.24
N ASP A 184 14.69 -2.47 -3.98
CA ASP A 184 13.40 -2.97 -3.49
C ASP A 184 13.50 -4.41 -2.97
N ARG A 185 14.15 -5.30 -3.74
CA ARG A 185 14.41 -6.67 -3.30
C ARG A 185 15.41 -6.77 -2.15
N GLU A 186 16.43 -5.92 -2.15
CA GLU A 186 17.39 -5.88 -1.05
C GLU A 186 16.71 -5.44 0.25
N TYR A 187 15.75 -4.51 0.17
CA TYR A 187 14.96 -4.07 1.32
C TYR A 187 14.19 -5.23 1.96
N ASP A 188 13.55 -6.08 1.16
CA ASP A 188 12.94 -7.33 1.66
C ASP A 188 13.97 -8.26 2.30
N ILE A 189 15.15 -8.42 1.72
CA ILE A 189 16.20 -9.30 2.26
C ILE A 189 16.70 -8.79 3.61
N VAL A 190 17.01 -7.49 3.73
CA VAL A 190 17.60 -6.92 4.95
C VAL A 190 16.60 -6.74 6.08
N THR A 191 15.30 -6.67 5.77
CA THR A 191 14.21 -6.60 6.77
C THR A 191 13.63 -7.97 7.10
N ASP A 192 14.10 -9.04 6.45
CA ASP A 192 13.49 -10.38 6.46
C ASP A 192 11.98 -10.32 6.13
N ASN A 193 11.65 -9.67 5.01
CA ASN A 193 10.30 -9.40 4.52
C ASN A 193 9.44 -8.70 5.59
N GLY A 194 10.03 -7.69 6.26
CA GLY A 194 9.42 -6.93 7.34
C GLY A 194 9.43 -7.60 8.71
N ALA A 195 9.89 -8.85 8.86
CA ALA A 195 9.92 -9.52 10.17
C ALA A 195 10.79 -8.78 11.19
N LEU A 196 11.92 -8.21 10.76
CA LEU A 196 12.78 -7.36 11.60
C LEU A 196 12.17 -5.99 11.90
N GLU A 197 11.11 -5.61 11.21
CA GLU A 197 10.33 -4.38 11.41
C GLU A 197 9.04 -4.64 12.22
N GLY A 198 8.87 -5.86 12.74
CA GLY A 198 7.75 -6.24 13.60
C GLY A 198 6.55 -6.84 12.86
N VAL A 199 6.70 -7.18 11.57
CA VAL A 199 5.64 -7.85 10.80
C VAL A 199 5.51 -9.30 11.25
N PHE A 200 4.66 -9.53 12.24
CA PHE A 200 4.32 -10.86 12.72
C PHE A 200 2.83 -11.12 12.55
N LEU A 201 2.49 -12.24 11.91
CA LEU A 201 1.10 -12.64 11.77
C LEU A 201 0.43 -12.77 13.15
N PRO A 202 -0.83 -12.31 13.28
CA PRO A 202 -1.56 -12.22 14.54
C PRO A 202 -1.85 -13.58 15.18
#